data_AF-A0A2X0K540-F1
#
_entry.id   AF-A0A2X0K540-F1
#
_cell.length_a   1.000
_cell.length_b   1.000
_cell.length_c   1.000
_cell.angle_alpha   90.00
_cell.angle_beta   90.00
_cell.angle_gamma   90.00
#
_symmetry.space_group_name_H-M   'P 1'
#
loop_
_entity.id
_entity.type
_entity.pdbx_description
1 polymer ?
#
loop_
_entity_poly.entity_id
_entity_poly.type
_entity_poly.pdbx_seq_one_letter_code
_entity_poly.pdbx_strand_id
1 'polypeptide(L)'
;MNSHGPVGALREIEMGLSDPAELPRLRAWLRAQGVVDVRYRAVAPAPGEVGGVDVLSVLAGSNVLTAAVRTLPDFLRSRRSRLHATVRIGEQEIELELENVEEALRLAERLLGEQ
;
A
#
# COMPACT_ATOMS: atom_id res chain seq x y z
N MET A 1 25.66 -27.63 9.91
CA MET A 1 24.41 -27.02 10.41
C MET A 1 24.65 -25.55 10.67
N ASN A 2 23.92 -24.67 9.99
CA ASN A 2 23.37 -23.43 10.55
C ASN A 2 22.40 -22.85 9.52
N SER A 3 21.13 -22.92 9.90
CA SER A 3 19.97 -22.46 9.17
C SER A 3 19.84 -20.95 9.37
N HIS A 4 19.85 -20.18 8.29
CA HIS A 4 19.18 -18.88 8.23
C HIS A 4 18.72 -18.70 6.78
N GLY A 5 17.44 -18.98 6.53
CA GLY A 5 16.79 -18.57 5.27
C GLY A 5 16.93 -17.06 5.10
N PRO A 6 16.90 -16.54 3.87
CA PRO A 6 17.14 -15.12 3.64
C PRO A 6 16.17 -14.32 4.49
N VAL A 7 16.70 -13.40 5.30
CA VAL A 7 15.94 -12.30 5.91
C VAL A 7 15.00 -11.80 4.82
N GLY A 8 13.68 -11.96 5.01
CA GLY A 8 12.68 -11.71 3.97
C GLY A 8 12.96 -10.36 3.32
N ALA A 9 13.18 -10.36 2.01
CA ALA A 9 13.63 -9.16 1.29
C ALA A 9 12.68 -8.00 1.62
N LEU A 10 13.24 -6.94 2.20
CA LEU A 10 12.48 -5.72 2.44
C LEU A 10 12.02 -5.21 1.07
N ARG A 11 10.71 -4.96 0.97
CA ARG A 11 10.10 -4.40 -0.23
C ARG A 11 9.56 -3.03 0.09
N GLU A 12 9.83 -2.11 -0.82
CA GLU A 12 9.24 -0.77 -0.81
C GLU A 12 8.00 -0.80 -1.69
N ILE A 13 6.88 -0.32 -1.16
CA ILE A 13 5.67 -0.04 -1.92
C ILE A 13 5.26 1.41 -1.66
N GLU A 14 4.62 2.03 -2.63
CA GLU A 14 4.08 3.38 -2.49
C GLU A 14 2.56 3.29 -2.45
N MET A 15 1.94 4.02 -1.54
CA MET A 15 0.49 4.02 -1.36
C MET A 15 -0.07 5.43 -1.40
N GLY A 16 -0.81 5.75 -2.45
CA GLY A 16 -1.59 6.97 -2.62
C GLY A 16 -3.06 6.75 -2.25
N LEU A 17 -3.75 7.85 -1.97
CA LEU A 17 -5.21 7.90 -1.85
C LEU A 17 -5.73 9.04 -2.71
N SER A 18 -6.92 8.90 -3.28
CA SER A 18 -7.57 10.01 -4.01
C SER A 18 -7.82 11.23 -3.13
N ASP A 19 -7.99 11.02 -1.81
CA ASP A 19 -8.09 12.09 -0.84
C ASP A 19 -6.83 12.15 0.04
N PRO A 20 -5.97 13.17 -0.11
CA PRO A 20 -4.73 13.26 0.64
C PRO A 20 -4.95 13.51 2.14
N ALA A 21 -6.12 13.98 2.57
CA ALA A 21 -6.42 14.16 4.00
C ALA A 21 -6.60 12.83 4.74
N GLU A 22 -6.83 11.73 4.00
CA GLU A 22 -6.89 10.37 4.56
C GLU A 22 -5.51 9.70 4.71
N LEU A 23 -4.44 10.20 4.08
CA LEU A 23 -3.08 9.65 4.19
C LEU A 23 -2.57 9.52 5.63
N PRO A 24 -2.69 10.52 6.52
CA PRO A 24 -2.32 10.34 7.94
C PRO A 24 -3.10 9.23 8.63
N ARG A 25 -4.34 8.98 8.24
CA ARG A 25 -5.15 7.89 8.79
C ARG A 25 -4.68 6.54 8.27
N LEU A 26 -4.37 6.45 6.97
CA LEU A 26 -3.78 5.26 6.37
C LEU A 26 -2.42 4.93 7.03
N ARG A 27 -1.56 5.93 7.24
CA ARG A 27 -0.30 5.76 7.96
C ARG A 27 -0.49 5.21 9.37
N ALA A 28 -1.44 5.78 10.12
CA ALA A 28 -1.75 5.31 11.47
C ALA A 28 -2.29 3.87 11.46
N TRP A 29 -3.13 3.54 10.49
CA TRP A 29 -3.66 2.19 10.28
C TRP A 29 -2.55 1.18 9.99
N LEU A 30 -1.66 1.49 9.05
CA LEU A 30 -0.52 0.63 8.69
C LEU A 30 0.41 0.40 9.88
N ARG A 31 0.67 1.44 10.68
CA ARG A 31 1.43 1.30 11.92
C ARG A 31 0.74 0.39 12.93
N ALA A 32 -0.59 0.45 13.04
CA ALA A 32 -1.34 -0.46 13.91
C ALA A 32 -1.25 -1.93 13.44
N GLN A 33 -1.04 -2.18 12.15
CA GLN A 33 -0.80 -3.51 11.58
C GLN A 33 0.66 -4.00 11.73
N GLY A 34 1.52 -3.22 12.37
CA GLY A 34 2.94 -3.58 12.59
C GLY A 34 3.89 -3.14 11.47
N VAL A 35 3.42 -2.30 10.54
CA VAL A 35 4.29 -1.68 9.54
C VAL A 35 5.13 -0.57 10.20
N VAL A 36 6.44 -0.78 10.29
CA VAL A 36 7.33 0.09 11.06
C VAL A 36 7.88 1.29 10.28
N ASP A 37 8.21 1.11 9.00
CA ASP A 37 8.76 2.17 8.16
C ASP A 37 7.71 2.65 7.13
N VAL A 38 7.00 3.72 7.51
CA VAL A 38 6.01 4.43 6.69
C VAL A 38 6.38 5.90 6.65
N ARG A 39 6.72 6.40 5.47
CA ARG A 39 7.19 7.77 5.22
C ARG A 39 6.29 8.46 4.20
N TYR A 40 6.08 9.76 4.37
CA TYR A 40 5.46 10.56 3.32
C TYR A 40 6.47 10.84 2.23
N ARG A 41 6.02 10.72 0.99
CA ARG A 41 6.77 11.06 -0.20
C ARG A 41 5.88 11.93 -1.07
N ALA A 42 6.37 13.11 -1.44
CA ALA A 42 5.73 13.88 -2.49
C ALA A 42 6.09 13.25 -3.83
N VAL A 43 5.09 12.77 -4.57
CA VAL A 43 5.28 12.28 -5.93
C VAL A 43 4.91 13.41 -6.88
N ALA A 44 5.75 13.63 -7.90
CA ALA A 44 5.45 14.60 -8.93
C ALA A 44 4.18 14.17 -9.66
N PRO A 45 3.22 15.09 -9.90
CA PRO A 45 1.99 14.74 -10.61
C PRO A 45 2.32 14.18 -11.99
N ALA A 46 1.59 13.15 -12.41
CA ALA A 46 1.65 12.67 -13.78
C ALA A 46 1.21 13.78 -14.76
N PRO A 47 1.69 13.80 -16.01
CA PRO A 47 1.25 14.77 -16.99
C PRO A 47 -0.26 14.66 -17.21
N GLY A 48 -1.02 15.65 -16.73
CA GLY A 48 -2.48 15.68 -16.75
C GLY A 48 -3.13 15.82 -15.36
N GLU A 49 -2.38 15.58 -14.28
CA GLU A 49 -2.84 15.80 -12.91
C GLU A 49 -2.42 17.19 -12.39
N VAL A 50 -3.31 17.84 -11.64
CA VAL A 50 -3.07 19.17 -11.05
C VAL A 50 -3.00 19.02 -9.53
N GLY A 51 -1.80 19.23 -8.97
CA GLY A 51 -1.52 19.09 -7.55
C GLY A 51 -0.56 17.91 -7.30
N GLY A 52 0.48 18.12 -6.49
CA GLY A 52 1.36 17.02 -6.08
C GLY A 52 0.56 15.98 -5.30
N VAL A 53 0.70 14.71 -5.66
CA VAL A 53 0.07 13.63 -4.91
C VAL A 53 1.02 13.25 -3.78
N ASP A 54 0.64 13.56 -2.55
CA ASP A 54 1.30 12.99 -1.39
C ASP A 54 1.00 11.49 -1.37
N VAL A 55 2.05 10.67 -1.31
CA VAL A 55 1.93 9.21 -1.14
C VAL A 55 2.66 8.78 0.12
N LEU A 56 2.36 7.57 0.59
CA LEU A 56 3.09 6.90 1.65
C LEU A 56 4.03 5.86 1.04
N SER A 57 5.33 6.07 1.17
CA SER A 57 6.31 5.01 0.93
C SER A 57 6.38 4.11 2.17
N VAL A 58 6.23 2.81 1.94
CA VAL A 58 6.19 1.78 2.96
C VAL A 58 7.26 0.75 2.68
N LEU A 59 8.19 0.59 3.63
CA LEU A 59 9.25 -0.40 3.56
C LEU A 59 9.03 -1.46 4.63
N ALA A 60 8.68 -2.67 4.21
CA ALA A 60 8.47 -3.79 5.12
C ALA A 60 8.84 -5.13 4.45
N GLY A 61 8.97 -6.20 5.25
CA GLY A 61 9.10 -7.54 4.69
C GLY A 61 7.82 -7.97 3.98
N SER A 62 7.92 -8.81 2.95
CA SER A 62 6.78 -9.24 2.12
C SER A 62 5.55 -9.67 2.94
N ASN A 63 5.72 -10.48 3.99
CA ASN A 63 4.59 -10.93 4.83
C ASN A 63 3.87 -9.77 5.53
N VAL A 64 4.61 -8.75 5.99
CA VAL A 64 4.04 -7.58 6.66
C VAL A 64 3.30 -6.71 5.64
N LEU A 65 3.85 -6.54 4.44
CA LEU A 65 3.17 -5.83 3.35
C LEU A 65 1.90 -6.54 2.93
N THR A 66 1.94 -7.87 2.76
CA THR A 66 0.75 -8.62 2.37
C THR A 66 -0.32 -8.56 3.45
N ALA A 67 0.05 -8.71 4.72
CA ALA A 67 -0.89 -8.53 5.83
C ALA A 67 -1.50 -7.12 5.82
N ALA A 68 -0.70 -6.08 5.62
CA ALA A 68 -1.19 -4.71 5.53
C ALA A 68 -2.15 -4.52 4.35
N VAL A 69 -1.80 -5.02 3.17
CA VAL A 69 -2.61 -4.95 1.95
C VAL A 69 -3.95 -5.69 2.13
N ARG A 70 -3.96 -6.85 2.81
CA ARG A 70 -5.20 -7.57 3.19
C ARG A 70 -6.12 -6.79 4.12
N THR A 71 -5.62 -5.79 4.83
CA THR A 71 -6.45 -4.91 5.68
C THR A 71 -6.96 -3.66 4.96
N LEU A 72 -6.46 -3.35 3.76
CA LEU A 72 -6.95 -2.22 2.96
C LEU A 72 -8.45 -2.29 2.63
N PRO A 73 -9.04 -3.45 2.27
CA PRO A 73 -10.48 -3.54 2.05
C PRO A 73 -11.30 -3.13 3.27
N ASP A 74 -10.84 -3.50 4.47
CA ASP A 74 -11.49 -3.16 5.72
C ASP A 74 -11.39 -1.65 6.02
N PHE A 75 -10.23 -1.06 5.74
CA PHE A 75 -10.03 0.39 5.82
C PHE A 75 -10.94 1.15 4.83
N LEU A 76 -11.01 0.70 3.57
CA LEU A 76 -11.87 1.28 2.55
C LEU A 76 -13.35 1.13 2.91
N ARG A 77 -13.78 -0.04 3.40
CA ARG A 77 -15.17 -0.30 3.80
C ARG A 77 -15.57 0.47 5.06
N SER A 78 -14.63 0.70 5.97
CA SER A 78 -14.80 1.56 7.14
C SER A 78 -15.02 3.03 6.75
N ARG A 79 -14.79 3.40 5.49
CA ARG A 79 -15.05 4.74 4.96
C ARG A 79 -16.33 4.73 4.15
N ARG A 80 -17.25 5.61 4.55
CA ARG A 80 -18.54 5.81 3.89
C ARG A 80 -18.41 6.49 2.51
N SER A 81 -17.23 7.01 2.21
CA SER A 81 -16.87 7.65 0.95
C SER A 81 -16.17 6.64 0.03
N ARG A 82 -16.48 6.67 -1.27
CA ARG A 82 -15.72 5.97 -2.33
C ARG A 82 -14.29 6.51 -2.39
N LEU A 83 -13.45 6.05 -1.49
CA LEU A 83 -12.01 6.30 -1.54
C LEU A 83 -11.39 5.31 -2.50
N HIS A 84 -10.45 5.80 -3.31
CA HIS A 84 -9.61 4.97 -4.17
C HIS A 84 -8.19 5.05 -3.59
N ALA A 85 -7.54 3.91 -3.51
CA ALA A 85 -6.18 3.78 -3.02
C ALA A 85 -5.29 3.28 -4.15
N THR A 86 -4.18 3.93 -4.42
CA THR A 86 -3.25 3.50 -5.45
C THR A 86 -2.06 2.86 -4.76
N VAL A 87 -1.76 1.61 -5.08
CA VAL A 87 -0.62 0.87 -4.54
C VAL A 87 0.36 0.59 -5.66
N ARG A 88 1.58 1.08 -5.51
CA ARG A 88 2.65 0.94 -6.49
C ARG A 88 3.72 0.01 -5.93
N ILE A 89 4.01 -1.07 -6.65
CA ILE A 89 4.94 -2.13 -6.26
C ILE A 89 5.99 -2.23 -7.36
N GLY A 90 7.13 -1.55 -7.16
CA GLY A 90 8.17 -1.43 -8.19
C GLY A 90 7.67 -0.63 -9.41
N GLU A 91 7.59 -1.28 -10.57
CA GLU A 91 7.12 -0.68 -11.82
C GLU A 91 5.61 -0.88 -12.06
N GLN A 92 4.94 -1.65 -11.19
CA GLN A 92 3.53 -1.96 -11.33
C GLN A 92 2.71 -1.05 -10.42
N GLU A 93 1.61 -0.53 -10.94
CA GLU A 93 0.66 0.30 -10.23
C GLU A 93 -0.69 -0.40 -10.21
N ILE A 94 -1.31 -0.47 -9.04
CA ILE A 94 -2.58 -1.14 -8.79
C ILE A 94 -3.51 -0.13 -8.13
N GLU A 95 -4.64 0.13 -8.77
CA GLU A 95 -5.71 0.92 -8.18
C GLU A 95 -6.65 0.00 -7.40
N LEU A 96 -6.87 0.32 -6.13
CA LEU A 96 -7.79 -0.36 -5.23
C LEU A 96 -9.00 0.52 -4.98
N GLU A 97 -10.15 0.02 -5.41
CA GLU A 97 -11.45 0.62 -5.22
C GLU A 97 -12.36 -0.40 -4.56
N LEU A 98 -13.37 0.03 -3.80
CA LEU A 98 -14.33 -0.91 -3.18
C LEU A 98 -14.96 -1.90 -4.17
N GLU A 99 -15.08 -1.51 -5.44
CA GLU A 99 -15.70 -2.29 -6.51
C GLU A 99 -14.76 -3.39 -7.06
N ASN A 100 -13.44 -3.18 -7.04
CA ASN A 100 -12.44 -4.11 -7.57
C ASN A 100 -11.43 -4.59 -6.52
N VAL A 101 -11.66 -4.28 -5.23
CA VAL A 101 -10.69 -4.47 -4.14
C VAL A 101 -10.21 -5.91 -4.03
N GLU A 102 -11.07 -6.90 -4.28
CA GLU A 102 -10.70 -8.32 -4.21
C GLU A 102 -9.74 -8.75 -5.33
N GLU A 103 -9.91 -8.19 -6.53
CA GLU A 103 -9.02 -8.46 -7.66
C GLU A 103 -7.70 -7.72 -7.51
N ALA A 104 -7.77 -6.44 -7.14
CA ALA A 104 -6.61 -5.61 -6.88
C ALA A 104 -5.75 -6.15 -5.72
N LEU A 105 -6.39 -6.68 -4.67
CA LEU A 105 -5.72 -7.38 -3.57
C LEU A 105 -4.97 -8.61 -4.07
N ARG A 106 -5.63 -9.49 -4.83
CA ARG A 106 -4.99 -10.70 -5.38
C ARG A 106 -3.80 -10.37 -6.27
N LEU A 107 -3.90 -9.30 -7.07
CA LEU A 107 -2.77 -8.82 -7.87
C LEU A 107 -1.62 -8.37 -6.95
N ALA A 108 -1.90 -7.54 -5.96
CA ALA A 108 -0.88 -7.06 -5.02
C ALA A 108 -0.19 -8.21 -4.27
N GLU A 109 -0.93 -9.22 -3.82
CA GLU A 109 -0.39 -10.41 -3.16
C GLU A 109 0.55 -11.19 -4.09
N ARG A 110 0.16 -11.37 -5.36
CA ARG A 110 1.01 -12.02 -6.38
C ARG A 110 2.28 -11.22 -6.64
N LEU A 111 2.20 -9.89 -6.67
CA LEU A 111 3.37 -9.04 -6.82
C LEU A 111 4.29 -9.08 -5.60
N LEU A 112 3.72 -9.17 -4.39
CA LEU A 112 4.45 -9.24 -3.12
C LEU A 112 5.09 -10.61 -2.87
N GLY A 113 4.67 -11.64 -3.60
CA GLY A 113 5.34 -12.94 -3.64
C GLY A 113 4.79 -13.97 -2.65
N GLU A 114 3.52 -13.87 -2.25
CA GLU A 114 2.83 -15.01 -1.64
C GLU A 114 2.40 -15.97 -2.77
N GLN A 115 3.07 -17.12 -2.86
CA GLN A 115 2.69 -18.30 -3.64
C GLN A 115 2.54 -19.48 -2.67
#